data_AF-D6ZZZ0-F1
#
_entry.id   AF-D6ZZZ0-F1
#
_cell.length_a   1.000
_cell.length_b   1.000
_cell.length_c   1.000
_cell.angle_alpha   90.00
_cell.angle_beta   90.00
_cell.angle_gamma   90.00
#
_symmetry.space_group_name_H-M   'P 1'
#
loop_
_entity.id
_entity.type
_entity.pdbx_description
1 polymer ?
#
loop_
_entity_poly.entity_id
_entity_poly.type
_entity_poly.pdbx_seq_one_letter_code
_entity_poly.pdbx_strand_id
1 'polypeptide(L)'
;MAENQFSRWMGGSPFWVLLRLIALSVVVGVILSALGLDPMNILSSLERLVRHLFNFGFDTVERLWRYFLLGAAIVIPLWLITRLANRGR
;
A
#
# COMPACT_ATOMS: atom_id res chain seq x y z
N MET A 1 -20.35 40.27 -14.34
CA MET A 1 -18.97 39.92 -14.75
C MET A 1 -18.49 38.61 -14.10
N ALA A 2 -19.35 37.59 -13.99
CA ALA A 2 -19.04 36.34 -13.28
C ALA A 2 -18.73 35.13 -14.20
N GLU A 3 -18.94 35.24 -15.52
CA GLU A 3 -18.65 34.15 -16.46
C GLU A 3 -17.16 33.97 -16.79
N ASN A 4 -16.32 34.99 -16.53
CA ASN A 4 -14.93 35.00 -17.00
C ASN A 4 -13.94 34.22 -16.10
N GLN A 5 -14.37 33.75 -14.91
CA GLN A 5 -13.53 32.98 -13.98
C GLN A 5 -13.62 31.47 -14.23
N PHE A 6 -14.79 30.95 -14.58
CA PHE A 6 -14.96 29.54 -14.97
C PHE A 6 -14.20 29.22 -16.27
N SER A 7 -14.21 30.12 -17.25
CA SER A 7 -13.46 29.96 -18.50
C SER A 7 -11.94 30.01 -18.33
N ARG A 8 -11.43 30.60 -17.23
CA ARG A 8 -9.98 30.61 -16.92
C ARG A 8 -9.52 29.41 -16.10
N TRP A 9 -10.39 28.82 -15.28
CA TRP A 9 -10.15 27.50 -14.65
C TRP A 9 -10.28 26.34 -15.64
N MET A 10 -11.10 26.50 -16.69
CA MET A 10 -11.13 25.62 -17.86
C MET A 10 -10.07 25.98 -18.92
N GLY A 11 -9.10 26.83 -18.57
CA GLY A 11 -7.97 27.31 -19.41
C GLY A 11 -6.88 26.27 -19.68
N GLY A 12 -7.26 24.99 -19.64
CA GLY A 12 -6.49 23.82 -20.03
C GLY A 12 -7.47 22.68 -19.86
N SER A 13 -8.29 22.45 -20.90
CA SER A 13 -9.60 21.82 -20.71
C SER A 13 -9.49 20.56 -19.82
N PRO A 14 -10.29 20.45 -18.73
CA PRO A 14 -10.40 19.19 -17.98
C PRO A 14 -10.68 18.00 -18.90
N PHE A 15 -11.34 18.29 -20.03
CA PHE A 15 -11.54 17.40 -21.16
C PHE A 15 -10.21 16.88 -21.78
N TRP A 16 -9.19 17.72 -21.94
CA TRP A 16 -7.85 17.35 -22.39
C TRP A 16 -7.14 16.46 -21.38
N VAL A 17 -7.32 16.69 -20.08
CA VAL A 17 -6.77 15.82 -19.02
C VAL A 17 -7.47 14.47 -19.03
N LEU A 18 -8.80 14.44 -19.13
CA LEU A 18 -9.58 13.20 -19.21
C LEU A 18 -9.22 12.40 -20.46
N LEU A 19 -9.12 13.06 -21.62
CA LEU A 19 -8.70 12.44 -22.87
C LEU A 19 -7.28 11.91 -22.78
N ARG A 20 -6.36 12.65 -22.13
CA ARG A 20 -4.99 12.21 -21.88
C ARG A 20 -4.93 11.02 -20.92
N LEU A 21 -5.77 10.98 -19.89
CA LEU A 21 -5.87 9.85 -18.96
C LEU A 21 -6.43 8.61 -19.64
N ILE A 22 -7.45 8.76 -20.48
CA ILE A 22 -8.01 7.67 -21.30
C ILE A 22 -6.94 7.16 -22.28
N ALA A 23 -6.26 8.06 -22.98
CA ALA A 23 -5.18 7.71 -23.91
C ALA A 23 -4.02 7.01 -23.18
N LEU A 24 -3.58 7.52 -22.03
CA LEU A 24 -2.56 6.88 -21.19
C LEU A 24 -3.00 5.50 -20.71
N SER A 25 -4.25 5.34 -20.28
CA SER A 25 -4.81 4.04 -19.87
C SER A 25 -4.79 3.02 -21.01
N VAL A 26 -5.17 3.44 -22.22
CA VAL A 26 -5.14 2.60 -23.43
C VAL A 26 -3.69 2.25 -23.80
N VAL A 27 -2.76 3.20 -23.79
CA VAL A 27 -1.35 2.96 -24.08
C VAL A 27 -0.73 2.00 -23.07
N VAL A 28 -0.97 2.19 -21.78
CA VAL A 28 -0.50 1.29 -20.72
C VAL A 28 -1.11 -0.10 -20.89
N GLY A 29 -2.40 -0.19 -21.23
CA GLY A 29 -3.08 -1.46 -21.52
C GLY A 29 -2.48 -2.19 -22.73
N VAL A 30 -2.15 -1.47 -23.80
CA VAL A 30 -1.48 -2.02 -24.99
C VAL A 30 -0.06 -2.44 -24.68
N ILE A 31 0.69 -1.69 -23.88
CA ILE A 31 2.05 -2.07 -23.45
C ILE A 31 2.00 -3.35 -22.61
N LEU A 32 1.07 -3.46 -21.65
CA LEU A 32 0.88 -4.71 -20.89
C LEU A 32 0.51 -5.87 -21.83
N SER A 33 -0.46 -5.68 -22.72
CA SER A 33 -0.86 -6.71 -23.69
C SER A 33 0.29 -7.12 -24.62
N ALA A 34 1.10 -6.17 -25.09
CA ALA A 34 2.26 -6.42 -25.95
C ALA A 34 3.41 -7.15 -25.22
N LEU A 35 3.50 -7.00 -23.89
CA LEU A 35 4.40 -7.78 -23.03
C LEU A 35 3.86 -9.19 -22.72
N GLY A 36 2.71 -9.59 -23.30
CA GLY A 36 2.07 -10.88 -23.07
C GLY A 36 1.35 -10.98 -21.72
N LEU A 37 1.12 -9.83 -21.08
CA LEU A 37 0.53 -9.68 -19.76
C LEU A 37 -0.96 -9.33 -19.93
N ASP A 38 -1.80 -10.34 -20.10
CA ASP A 38 -3.26 -10.19 -20.16
C ASP A 38 -3.81 -9.59 -18.84
N PRO A 39 -4.45 -8.40 -18.88
CA PRO A 39 -4.87 -7.66 -17.68
C PRO A 39 -5.84 -8.43 -16.78
N MET A 40 -6.68 -9.29 -17.37
CA MET A 40 -7.62 -10.13 -16.63
C MET A 40 -6.92 -11.24 -15.82
N ASN A 41 -5.77 -11.72 -16.29
CA ASN A 41 -5.03 -12.82 -15.68
C ASN A 41 -4.07 -12.32 -14.58
N ILE A 42 -3.57 -11.09 -14.70
CA ILE A 42 -2.67 -10.48 -13.70
C ILE A 42 -3.43 -10.10 -12.44
N LEU A 43 -4.61 -9.50 -12.57
CA LEU A 43 -5.40 -9.11 -11.41
C LEU A 43 -5.83 -10.33 -10.60
N SER A 44 -6.23 -11.41 -11.28
CA SER A 44 -6.58 -12.68 -10.65
C SER A 44 -5.36 -13.43 -10.08
N SER A 45 -4.18 -13.33 -10.71
CA SER A 45 -2.94 -13.89 -10.17
C SER A 45 -2.46 -13.12 -8.95
N LEU A 46 -2.56 -11.79 -8.94
CA LEU A 46 -2.24 -10.94 -7.79
C LEU A 46 -3.22 -11.19 -6.65
N GLU A 47 -4.52 -11.31 -6.93
CA GLU A 47 -5.51 -11.65 -5.91
C GLU A 47 -5.22 -13.03 -5.30
N ARG A 48 -4.87 -14.03 -6.11
CA ARG A 48 -4.46 -15.36 -5.62
C ARG A 48 -3.19 -15.30 -4.80
N LEU A 49 -2.18 -14.54 -5.22
CA LEU A 49 -0.93 -14.32 -4.49
C LEU A 49 -1.17 -13.61 -3.16
N VAL A 50 -1.98 -12.55 -3.15
CA VAL A 50 -2.35 -11.82 -1.94
C VAL A 50 -3.12 -12.73 -0.99
N ARG A 51 -4.10 -13.50 -1.49
CA ARG A 51 -4.89 -14.43 -0.66
C ARG A 51 -4.03 -15.57 -0.10
N HIS A 52 -3.10 -16.11 -0.88
CA HIS A 52 -2.12 -17.08 -0.40
C HIS A 52 -1.20 -16.45 0.65
N LEU A 53 -0.63 -15.29 0.36
CA LEU A 53 0.29 -14.58 1.25
C LEU A 53 -0.38 -14.13 2.54
N PHE A 54 -1.67 -13.79 2.52
CA PHE A 54 -2.42 -13.46 3.73
C PHE A 54 -2.64 -14.68 4.62
N ASN A 55 -3.02 -15.82 4.03
CA ASN A 55 -3.23 -17.07 4.78
C ASN A 55 -1.91 -17.62 5.35
N PHE A 56 -0.82 -17.59 4.57
CA PHE A 56 0.51 -17.99 5.03
C PHE A 56 1.16 -16.96 5.98
N GLY A 57 0.89 -15.68 5.72
CA GLY A 57 1.35 -14.57 6.53
C GLY A 57 0.75 -14.62 7.92
N PHE A 58 -0.55 -14.93 8.06
CA PHE A 58 -1.18 -15.06 9.37
C PHE A 58 -0.52 -16.14 10.25
N ASP A 59 -0.20 -17.33 9.73
CA ASP A 59 0.50 -18.39 10.49
C ASP A 59 1.91 -17.95 10.92
N THR A 60 2.63 -17.27 10.02
CA THR A 60 3.97 -16.75 10.31
C THR A 60 3.93 -15.61 11.33
N VAL A 61 2.96 -14.70 11.19
CA VAL A 61 2.72 -13.58 12.10
C VAL A 61 2.36 -14.08 13.49
N GLU A 62 1.56 -15.14 13.63
CA GLU A 62 1.24 -15.73 14.94
C GLU A 62 2.50 -16.28 15.65
N ARG A 63 3.38 -16.96 14.91
CA ARG A 63 4.66 -17.45 15.46
C ARG A 63 5.55 -16.28 15.87
N LEU A 64 5.70 -15.26 15.02
CA LEU A 64 6.47 -14.05 15.32
C LEU A 64 5.91 -13.31 16.53
N TRP A 65 4.58 -13.23 16.64
CA TRP A 65 3.89 -12.62 17.77
C TRP A 65 4.20 -13.36 19.07
N ARG A 66 4.20 -14.70 19.06
CA ARG A 66 4.58 -15.50 20.24
C ARG A 66 6.03 -15.26 20.67
N TYR A 67 6.97 -15.20 19.72
CA TYR A 67 8.37 -14.87 20.03
C TYR A 67 8.54 -13.43 20.52
N PHE A 68 7.80 -12.48 19.94
CA PHE A 68 7.79 -11.09 20.39
C PHE A 68 7.25 -10.96 21.81
N LEU A 69 6.16 -11.65 22.16
CA LEU A 69 5.62 -11.69 23.51
C LEU A 69 6.59 -12.32 24.51
N LEU A 70 7.27 -13.41 24.13
CA LEU A 70 8.32 -14.03 24.96
C LEU A 70 9.48 -13.06 25.20
N GLY A 71 9.93 -12.35 24.16
CA GLY A 71 10.95 -11.31 24.29
C GLY A 71 10.48 -10.15 25.18
N ALA A 72 9.26 -9.66 24.96
CA ALA A 72 8.65 -8.61 25.76
C ALA A 72 8.52 -9.01 27.23
N ALA A 73 8.17 -10.27 27.53
CA ALA A 73 8.09 -10.79 28.88
C ALA A 73 9.44 -10.73 29.62
N ILE A 74 10.57 -10.76 28.90
CA ILE A 74 11.91 -10.64 29.48
C ILE A 74 12.36 -9.17 29.53
N VAL A 75 12.15 -8.41 28.44
CA VAL A 75 12.63 -7.03 28.32
C VAL A 75 11.87 -6.08 29.25
N ILE A 76 10.56 -6.25 29.41
CA ILE A 76 9.73 -5.39 30.28
C ILE A 76 10.25 -5.38 31.73
N PRO A 77 10.45 -6.53 32.42
CA PRO A 77 10.97 -6.52 33.78
C PRO A 77 12.41 -6.02 33.87
N LEU A 78 13.27 -6.36 32.91
CA LEU A 78 14.65 -5.83 32.85
C LEU A 78 14.68 -4.30 32.73
N TRP A 79 13.84 -3.75 31.86
CA TRP A 79 13.66 -2.31 31.70
C TRP A 79 13.13 -1.68 32.99
N LEU A 80 12.15 -2.30 33.65
CA LEU A 80 11.59 -1.79 34.90
C LEU A 80 12.64 -1.72 36.02
N ILE A 81 13.43 -2.78 36.19
CA ILE A 81 14.50 -2.87 37.20
C ILE A 81 15.56 -1.79 36.94
N THR A 82 16.06 -1.71 35.71
CA THR A 82 17.10 -0.72 35.34
C THR A 82 16.57 0.71 35.44
N ARG A 83 15.31 0.95 35.07
CA ARG A 83 14.63 2.24 35.20
C ARG A 83 14.48 2.67 36.65
N LEU A 84 14.11 1.75 37.53
CA LEU A 84 13.93 2.04 38.95
C LEU A 84 15.27 2.23 39.66
N ALA A 85 16.27 1.41 39.33
CA ALA A 85 17.64 1.56 39.82
C ALA A 85 18.28 2.91 39.43
N ASN A 86 18.01 3.40 38.21
CA ASN A 86 18.51 4.70 37.75
C ASN A 86 17.75 5.90 38.33
N ARG A 87 16.55 5.73 38.90
CA ARG A 87 15.81 6.82 39.56
C ARG A 87 16.17 7.00 41.04
N GLY A 88 16.85 6.03 41.64
CA GLY A 88 17.26 6.05 43.06
C GLY A 88 18.65 6.64 43.32
N ARG A 89 19.28 7.26 42.32
CA ARG A 89 20.56 7.99 42.40
C ARG A 89 20.34 9.41 41.90
#